data_AF-A0A966X4K4-F1
#
_entry.id   AF-A0A966X4K4-F1
#
_cell.length_a   1.000
_cell.length_b   1.000
_cell.length_c   1.000
_cell.angle_alpha   90.00
_cell.angle_beta   90.00
_cell.angle_gamma   90.00
#
_symmetry.space_group_name_H-M   'P 1'
#
loop_
_entity.id
_entity.type
_entity.pdbx_description
1 polymer ?
#
loop_
_entity_poly.entity_id
_entity_poly.type
_entity_poly.pdbx_seq_one_letter_code
_entity_poly.pdbx_strand_id
1 'polypeptide(L)'
;MASDVDDHQSLKVPPHSLEAERAVLGGLMLDTGAWDAIASLVTPDDFYRGEHRTIFRAMEWLAADNKPLDIVTLAESLESHG
;
A
#
# COMPACT_ATOMS: atom_id res chain seq x y z
N MET A 1 38.70 -19.13 24.42
CA MET A 1 37.61 -19.93 23.84
C MET A 1 36.74 -18.95 23.07
N ALA A 2 36.92 -18.92 21.75
CA ALA A 2 36.11 -18.11 20.86
C ALA A 2 34.89 -18.92 20.41
N SER A 3 33.82 -18.17 20.17
CA SER A 3 32.67 -18.49 19.30
C SER A 3 31.90 -19.78 19.57
N ASP A 4 30.70 -19.62 20.12
CA ASP A 4 29.53 -20.20 19.46
C ASP A 4 28.46 -19.11 19.34
N VAL A 5 28.45 -18.54 18.14
CA VAL A 5 27.41 -17.67 17.61
C VAL A 5 26.33 -18.60 17.08
N ASP A 6 25.12 -18.54 17.60
CA ASP A 6 23.93 -18.95 16.85
C ASP A 6 22.75 -18.06 17.27
N ASP A 7 22.77 -16.83 16.77
CA ASP A 7 21.63 -15.91 16.75
C ASP A 7 20.93 -16.02 15.38
N HIS A 8 20.78 -17.25 14.87
CA HIS A 8 20.19 -17.53 13.56
C HIS A 8 18.70 -17.82 13.66
N GLN A 9 17.90 -16.84 14.10
CA GLN A 9 16.44 -16.88 13.86
C GLN A 9 15.69 -15.55 14.11
N SER A 10 16.33 -14.39 13.87
CA SER A 10 15.52 -13.21 13.56
C SER A 10 14.84 -13.47 12.20
N LEU A 11 13.55 -13.78 12.24
CA LEU A 11 12.69 -13.90 11.07
C LEU A 11 13.02 -12.73 10.13
N LYS A 12 13.59 -13.02 8.94
CA LYS A 12 13.94 -12.03 7.92
C LYS A 12 12.67 -11.37 7.41
N VAL A 13 12.16 -10.39 8.16
CA VAL A 13 11.15 -9.48 7.67
C VAL A 13 11.85 -8.60 6.63
N PRO A 14 11.35 -8.56 5.38
CA PRO A 14 11.89 -7.64 4.39
C PRO A 14 11.90 -6.21 4.94
N PRO A 15 12.92 -5.40 4.64
CA PRO A 15 12.92 -4.00 5.04
C PRO A 15 11.67 -3.33 4.45
N HIS A 16 10.84 -2.76 5.33
CA HIS A 16 9.60 -2.07 4.97
C HIS A 16 9.63 -0.65 5.54
N SER A 17 8.91 0.27 4.89
CA SER A 17 8.75 1.64 5.36
C SER A 17 7.28 2.03 5.36
N LEU A 18 6.67 2.06 6.54
CA LEU A 18 5.29 2.49 6.71
C LEU A 18 5.09 3.96 6.32
N GLU A 19 6.13 4.77 6.44
CA GLU A 19 6.11 6.17 6.00
C GLU A 19 6.04 6.27 4.48
N ALA A 20 6.85 5.47 3.76
CA ALA A 20 6.81 5.42 2.30
C ALA A 20 5.45 4.93 1.79
N GLU A 21 4.90 3.88 2.40
CA GLU A 21 3.56 3.37 2.05
C GLU A 21 2.48 4.45 2.20
N ARG A 22 2.47 5.18 3.32
CA ARG A 22 1.53 6.29 3.53
C ARG A 22 1.75 7.43 2.54
N ALA A 23 3.01 7.73 2.20
CA ALA A 23 3.33 8.77 1.23
C ALA A 23 2.81 8.42 -0.18
N VAL A 24 2.90 7.15 -0.60
CA VAL A 24 2.33 6.68 -1.86
C VAL A 24 0.82 6.82 -1.87
N LEU A 25 0.14 6.27 -0.85
CA LEU A 25 -1.32 6.32 -0.76
C LEU A 25 -1.84 7.77 -0.70
N GLY A 26 -1.25 8.59 0.19
CA GLY A 26 -1.61 10.00 0.31
C GLY A 26 -1.28 10.81 -0.94
N GLY A 27 -0.16 10.51 -1.60
CA GLY A 27 0.22 11.15 -2.87
C GLY A 27 -0.80 10.89 -3.97
N LEU A 28 -1.26 9.64 -4.12
CA LEU A 28 -2.31 9.26 -5.09
C LEU A 28 -3.66 9.90 -4.79
N MET A 29 -4.01 10.09 -3.52
CA MET A 29 -5.23 10.81 -3.13
C MET A 29 -5.16 12.31 -3.45
N LEU A 30 -3.97 12.90 -3.44
CA LEU A 30 -3.74 14.32 -3.74
C LEU A 30 -3.60 14.60 -5.24
N ASP A 31 -2.97 13.68 -5.97
CA ASP A 31 -2.80 13.73 -7.42
C ASP A 31 -3.26 12.41 -8.05
N THR A 32 -4.56 12.36 -8.34
CA THR A 32 -5.18 11.18 -8.96
C THR A 32 -4.70 10.95 -10.39
N GLY A 33 -4.13 11.98 -11.05
CA GLY A 33 -3.53 11.86 -12.39
C GLY A 33 -2.25 11.03 -12.40
N ALA A 34 -1.61 10.83 -11.25
CA ALA A 34 -0.45 9.96 -11.11
C ALA A 34 -0.81 8.46 -11.12
N TRP A 35 -2.10 8.10 -11.07
CA TRP A 35 -2.55 6.72 -10.98
C TRP A 35 -1.98 5.82 -12.08
N ASP A 36 -2.13 6.20 -13.35
CA ASP A 36 -1.72 5.36 -14.48
C ASP A 36 -0.22 5.05 -14.45
N ALA A 37 0.59 5.99 -13.97
CA ALA A 37 2.03 5.79 -13.82
C ALA A 37 2.33 4.79 -12.69
N ILE A 38 1.68 4.94 -11.53
CA ILE A 38 1.96 4.13 -10.34
C ILE A 38 1.36 2.73 -10.42
N ALA A 39 0.13 2.58 -10.94
CA ALA A 39 -0.56 1.30 -11.03
C ALA A 39 0.16 0.29 -11.95
N SER A 40 1.06 0.76 -12.81
CA SER A 40 1.93 -0.11 -13.62
C SER A 40 3.18 -0.63 -12.89
N LEU A 41 3.54 -0.01 -11.76
CA LEU A 41 4.78 -0.27 -11.02
C LEU A 41 4.54 -0.88 -9.64
N VAL A 42 3.39 -0.60 -9.03
CA VAL A 42 3.07 -0.97 -7.66
C VAL A 42 1.78 -1.78 -7.65
N THR A 43 1.81 -2.89 -6.93
CA THR A 43 0.67 -3.77 -6.68
C THR A 43 0.27 -3.73 -5.21
N PRO A 44 -0.96 -4.13 -4.84
CA PRO A 44 -1.35 -4.18 -3.44
C PRO A 44 -0.43 -5.03 -2.56
N ASP A 45 0.18 -6.08 -3.13
CA ASP A 45 0.99 -7.03 -2.36
C ASP A 45 2.39 -6.48 -2.04
N ASP A 46 2.80 -5.37 -2.66
CA ASP A 46 4.04 -4.63 -2.34
C ASP A 46 3.94 -3.86 -1.02
N PHE A 47 2.73 -3.59 -0.53
CA PHE A 47 2.51 -2.97 0.78
C PHE A 47 2.69 -3.99 1.89
N TYR A 48 3.40 -3.62 2.95
CA TYR A 48 3.63 -4.50 4.10
C TYR A 48 2.39 -4.64 4.96
N ARG A 49 1.68 -3.53 5.22
CA ARG A 49 0.47 -3.54 6.06
C ARG A 49 -0.75 -4.00 5.28
N GLY A 50 -1.49 -4.94 5.87
CA GLY A 50 -2.75 -5.41 5.31
C GLY A 50 -3.74 -4.28 5.05
N GLU A 51 -3.82 -3.31 5.96
CA GLU A 51 -4.70 -2.15 5.81
C GLU A 51 -4.33 -1.31 4.57
N HIS A 52 -3.03 -1.14 4.30
CA HIS A 52 -2.58 -0.41 3.11
C HIS A 52 -2.85 -1.20 1.81
N ARG A 53 -2.74 -2.54 1.85
CA ARG A 53 -3.16 -3.38 0.71
C ARG A 53 -4.63 -3.17 0.39
N THR A 54 -5.48 -3.15 1.40
CA THR A 54 -6.93 -2.93 1.23
C THR A 54 -7.21 -1.56 0.62
N ILE A 55 -6.54 -0.51 1.09
CA ILE A 55 -6.68 0.84 0.54
C ILE A 55 -6.29 0.87 -0.95
N PHE A 56 -5.14 0.29 -1.30
CA PHE A 56 -4.68 0.27 -2.70
C PHE A 56 -5.62 -0.55 -3.60
N ARG A 57 -6.14 -1.69 -3.14
CA ARG A 57 -7.16 -2.48 -3.88
C ARG A 57 -8.44 -1.68 -4.12
N ALA A 58 -8.90 -0.91 -3.13
CA ALA A 58 -10.05 -0.03 -3.30
C ALA A 58 -9.78 1.06 -4.34
N MET A 59 -8.55 1.61 -4.39
CA MET A 59 -8.16 2.54 -5.46
C MET A 59 -8.18 1.87 -6.84
N GLU A 60 -7.72 0.62 -6.97
CA GLU A 60 -7.80 -0.14 -8.24
C GLU A 60 -9.26 -0.30 -8.71
N TRP A 61 -10.17 -0.62 -7.80
CA TRP A 61 -11.59 -0.78 -8.13
C TRP A 61 -12.24 0.53 -8.56
N LEU A 62 -11.96 1.62 -7.85
CA LEU A 62 -12.47 2.94 -8.21
C LEU A 62 -11.92 3.39 -9.56
N ALA A 63 -10.63 3.20 -9.82
CA ALA A 63 -10.02 3.52 -11.10
C ALA A 63 -10.65 2.71 -12.25
N ALA A 64 -10.87 1.40 -12.04
CA ALA A 64 -11.52 0.53 -13.03
C ALA A 64 -12.97 0.96 -13.34
N ASP A 65 -13.67 1.54 -12.36
CA ASP A 65 -15.02 2.09 -12.52
C ASP A 65 -15.03 3.58 -12.96
N ASN A 66 -13.87 4.12 -13.35
CA ASN A 66 -13.67 5.53 -13.70
C ASN A 66 -14.17 6.51 -12.61
N LYS A 67 -14.00 6.15 -11.34
CA LYS A 67 -14.34 6.98 -10.18
C LYS A 67 -13.11 7.72 -9.65
N PRO A 68 -13.30 8.89 -9.02
CA PRO A 68 -12.22 9.62 -8.35
C PRO A 68 -11.54 8.78 -7.25
N LEU A 69 -10.23 8.99 -7.05
CA LEU A 69 -9.43 8.32 -6.02
C LEU A 69 -9.16 9.21 -4.78
N ASP A 70 -9.84 10.34 -4.67
CA ASP A 70 -9.68 11.25 -3.55
C ASP A 70 -10.16 10.62 -2.23
N ILE A 71 -9.78 11.25 -1.12
CA ILE A 71 -10.02 10.73 0.23
C ILE A 71 -11.50 10.49 0.54
N VAL A 72 -12.42 11.31 0.03
CA VAL A 72 -13.84 11.18 0.32
C VAL A 72 -14.40 9.97 -0.42
N THR A 73 -14.18 9.92 -1.73
CA THR A 73 -14.67 8.81 -2.57
C THR A 73 -14.10 7.47 -2.11
N LEU A 74 -12.83 7.44 -1.70
CA LEU A 74 -12.18 6.23 -1.20
C LEU A 74 -12.72 5.78 0.15
N ALA A 75 -12.99 6.72 1.08
CA ALA A 75 -13.58 6.39 2.37
C ALA A 75 -14.97 5.76 2.20
N GLU A 76 -15.82 6.34 1.34
CA GLU A 76 -17.14 5.79 1.01
C GLU A 76 -17.03 4.39 0.39
N SER A 77 -16.07 4.19 -0.51
CA SER A 77 -15.80 2.88 -1.12
C SER A 77 -15.44 1.82 -0.08
N LEU A 78 -14.56 2.18 0.86
CA LEU A 78 -14.11 1.29 1.94
C LEU A 78 -15.23 0.97 2.92
N GLU A 79 -16.11 1.92 3.26
CA GLU A 79 -17.28 1.64 4.09
C GLU A 79 -18.30 0.73 3.40
N SER A 80 -18.43 0.83 2.08
CA SER A 80 -19.34 -0.02 1.30
C SER A 80 -18.83 -1.45 1.09
N HIS A 81 -17.52 -1.69 1.17
CA HIS A 81 -16.88 -2.98 0.86
C HIS A 81 -16.12 -3.62 2.03
N GLY A 82 -16.02 -2.93 3.18
CA GLY A 82 -15.45 -3.43 4.43
C GLY A 82 -16.48 -4.09 5.34
#